data_AF-A0A499UKH2-F1
#
_entry.id   AF-A0A499UKH2-F1
#
_cell.length_a   1.000
_cell.length_b   1.000
_cell.length_c   1.000
_cell.angle_alpha   90.00
_cell.angle_beta   90.00
_cell.angle_gamma   90.00
#
_symmetry.space_group_name_H-M   'P 1'
#
loop_
_entity.id
_entity.type
_entity.pdbx_description
1 polymer ?
#
loop_
_entity_poly.entity_id
_entity_poly.type
_entity_poly.pdbx_seq_one_letter_code
_entity_poly.pdbx_strand_id
1 'polypeptide(L)'
;MRQAADEHRLPLKSLLLAVHLRVLAEESGSSTPLTGLVASARPAEEGGDRTLGLFLNTLPLCVGVASRSLLQLAELAWQAERDMMGHHTCPLADIERELGRGPLFDVFFNYTKFHRLDGPVRHTSRSVDGHGVSSDVAFCLTVDFEAVPVSEEVRFTLQYDRQRLDEHRIAAMAHRYTSLLEALVETPSAPLPPVERTAAADDEHAAWPERVAHIWQRLTGAAPGTPESDFFDVGGTSLLALRFVATLRDQYGITVELGDFNRARRYGALVELVRHGRQAPT
;
A
#
# COMPACT_ATOMS: atom_id res chain seq x y z
N MET A 1 -15.53 -9.79 -17.57
CA MET A 1 -15.20 -9.68 -16.12
C MET A 1 -16.37 -9.95 -15.19
N ARG A 2 -17.52 -9.26 -15.31
CA ARG A 2 -18.72 -9.55 -14.48
C ARG A 2 -19.20 -10.99 -14.64
N GLN A 3 -19.25 -11.49 -15.87
CA GLN A 3 -19.55 -12.90 -16.15
C GLN A 3 -18.58 -13.85 -15.42
N ALA A 4 -17.26 -13.60 -15.48
CA ALA A 4 -16.28 -14.41 -14.75
C ALA A 4 -16.50 -14.37 -13.22
N ALA A 5 -16.92 -13.21 -12.68
CA ALA A 5 -17.28 -13.07 -11.27
C ALA A 5 -18.48 -13.96 -10.90
N ASP A 6 -19.53 -13.96 -11.73
CA ASP A 6 -20.73 -14.77 -11.53
C ASP A 6 -20.46 -16.27 -11.71
N GLU A 7 -19.71 -16.65 -12.74
CA GLU A 7 -19.30 -18.04 -13.04
C GLU A 7 -18.52 -18.66 -11.89
N HIS A 8 -17.57 -17.90 -11.33
CA HIS A 8 -16.72 -18.37 -10.23
C HIS A 8 -17.28 -18.04 -8.84
N ARG A 9 -18.45 -17.39 -8.75
CA ARG A 9 -19.10 -16.98 -7.49
C ARG A 9 -18.21 -16.13 -6.59
N LEU A 10 -17.42 -15.24 -7.19
CA LEU A 10 -16.55 -14.29 -6.50
C LEU A 10 -17.01 -12.86 -6.76
N PRO A 11 -16.85 -11.93 -5.80
CA PRO A 11 -17.10 -10.53 -6.06
C PRO A 11 -16.16 -9.98 -7.15
N LEU A 12 -16.68 -9.14 -8.04
CA LEU A 12 -15.86 -8.43 -9.04
C LEU A 12 -14.68 -7.69 -8.40
N LYS A 13 -14.90 -7.06 -7.24
CA LYS A 13 -13.86 -6.40 -6.45
C LYS A 13 -12.68 -7.34 -6.17
N SER A 14 -12.94 -8.58 -5.77
CA SER A 14 -11.91 -9.56 -5.40
C SER A 14 -11.09 -10.00 -6.60
N LEU A 15 -11.72 -10.11 -7.79
CA LEU A 15 -11.01 -10.37 -9.05
C LEU A 15 -10.07 -9.21 -9.43
N LEU A 16 -10.54 -7.96 -9.30
CA LEU A 16 -9.73 -6.77 -9.59
C LEU A 16 -8.59 -6.60 -8.58
N LEU A 17 -8.86 -6.89 -7.31
CA LEU A 17 -7.87 -6.88 -6.23
C LEU A 17 -6.80 -7.96 -6.43
N ALA A 18 -7.15 -9.13 -6.96
CA ALA A 18 -6.18 -10.15 -7.33
C ALA A 18 -5.18 -9.67 -8.38
N VAL A 19 -5.66 -8.97 -9.42
CA VAL A 19 -4.80 -8.34 -10.43
C VAL A 19 -3.90 -7.30 -9.78
N HIS A 20 -4.46 -6.42 -8.93
CA HIS A 20 -3.69 -5.41 -8.22
C HIS A 20 -2.56 -6.01 -7.36
N LEU A 21 -2.86 -7.02 -6.55
CA LEU A 21 -1.88 -7.72 -5.73
C LEU A 21 -0.79 -8.35 -6.60
N ARG A 22 -1.15 -8.94 -7.74
CA ARG A 22 -0.16 -9.52 -8.65
C ARG A 22 0.77 -8.47 -9.24
N VAL A 23 0.24 -7.34 -9.72
CA VAL A 23 1.06 -6.25 -10.25
C VAL A 23 1.99 -5.70 -9.16
N LEU A 24 1.46 -5.46 -7.96
CA LEU A 24 2.25 -4.92 -6.85
C LEU A 24 3.37 -5.89 -6.44
N ALA A 25 3.12 -7.20 -6.48
CA ALA A 25 4.15 -8.18 -6.23
C ALA A 25 5.27 -8.16 -7.28
N GLU A 26 4.92 -8.04 -8.56
CA GLU A 26 5.90 -7.94 -9.65
C GLU A 26 6.71 -6.65 -9.57
N GLU A 27 6.07 -5.52 -9.23
CA GLU A 27 6.75 -4.23 -9.05
C GLU A 27 7.65 -4.19 -7.81
N SER A 28 7.24 -4.82 -6.71
CA SER A 28 8.00 -4.83 -5.45
C SER A 28 8.99 -5.97 -5.34
N GLY A 29 8.92 -6.98 -6.22
CA GLY A 29 9.62 -8.25 -6.05
C GLY A 29 9.18 -9.05 -4.81
N SER A 30 8.11 -8.63 -4.11
CA SER A 30 7.63 -9.28 -2.89
C SER A 30 6.60 -10.34 -3.22
N SER A 31 6.77 -11.54 -2.65
CA SER A 31 5.76 -12.59 -2.75
C SER A 31 4.57 -12.39 -1.82
N THR A 32 4.60 -11.36 -0.97
CA THR A 32 3.53 -10.96 -0.03
C THR A 32 3.42 -9.43 -0.05
N PRO A 33 2.87 -8.84 -1.12
CA PRO A 33 2.72 -7.39 -1.23
C PRO A 33 1.73 -6.85 -0.20
N LEU A 34 1.98 -5.63 0.29
CA LEU A 34 1.13 -4.90 1.23
C LEU A 34 0.52 -3.69 0.52
N THR A 35 -0.80 -3.56 0.56
CA THR A 35 -1.55 -2.45 -0.06
C THR A 35 -2.61 -1.91 0.91
N GLY A 36 -2.98 -0.64 0.76
CA GLY A 36 -4.10 -0.05 1.46
C GLY A 36 -5.42 -0.36 0.76
N LEU A 37 -6.25 -1.22 1.35
CA LEU A 37 -7.59 -1.51 0.85
C LEU A 37 -8.59 -0.48 1.38
N VAL A 38 -9.18 0.32 0.48
CA VAL A 38 -10.29 1.22 0.83
C VAL A 38 -11.56 0.39 1.06
N ALA A 39 -12.14 0.52 2.25
CA ALA A 39 -13.32 -0.18 2.70
C ALA A 39 -14.36 0.79 3.25
N SER A 40 -15.63 0.42 3.13
CA SER A 40 -16.73 1.15 3.77
C SER A 40 -16.79 0.76 5.25
N ALA A 41 -16.58 1.73 6.13
CA ALA A 41 -16.81 1.65 7.58
C ALA A 41 -18.22 2.11 7.97
N ARG A 42 -19.17 2.10 7.03
CA ARG A 42 -20.57 2.49 7.29
C ARG A 42 -21.20 1.51 8.29
N PRO A 43 -21.86 2.00 9.35
CA PRO A 43 -22.55 1.15 10.31
C PRO A 43 -23.59 0.26 9.63
N ALA A 44 -23.67 -1.00 10.05
CA ALA A 44 -24.64 -1.98 9.54
C ALA A 44 -26.07 -1.80 10.11
N GLU A 45 -26.34 -0.70 10.79
CA GLU A 45 -27.62 -0.37 11.44
C GLU A 45 -28.65 0.14 10.42
N GLU A 46 -29.95 0.01 10.75
CA GLU A 46 -31.05 0.53 9.93
C GLU A 46 -30.90 2.04 9.67
N GLY A 47 -30.89 2.44 8.40
CA GLY A 47 -30.69 3.83 7.98
C GLY A 47 -29.23 4.26 7.85
N GLY A 48 -28.27 3.38 8.17
CA GLY A 48 -26.85 3.60 7.93
C GLY A 48 -26.55 3.93 6.47
N ASP A 49 -27.21 3.26 5.52
CA ASP A 49 -27.13 3.45 4.05
C ASP A 49 -27.54 4.85 3.57
N ARG A 50 -28.41 5.54 4.34
CA ARG A 50 -28.97 6.86 4.00
C ARG A 50 -28.27 8.03 4.69
N THR A 51 -27.25 7.76 5.50
CA THR A 51 -26.52 8.79 6.22
C THR A 51 -25.46 9.44 5.31
N LEU A 52 -25.48 10.77 5.20
CA LEU A 52 -24.42 11.54 4.54
C LEU A 52 -23.23 11.68 5.49
N GLY A 53 -22.04 11.25 5.05
CA GLY A 53 -20.81 11.30 5.85
C GLY A 53 -19.65 10.59 5.16
N LEU A 54 -18.42 10.86 5.62
CA LEU A 54 -17.22 10.17 5.17
C LEU A 54 -17.10 8.84 5.93
N PHE A 55 -17.61 7.77 5.33
CA PHE A 55 -17.58 6.42 5.92
C PHE A 55 -16.52 5.53 5.29
N LEU A 56 -15.46 6.11 4.71
CA LEU A 56 -14.35 5.33 4.16
C LEU A 56 -13.29 5.15 5.24
N ASN A 57 -12.76 3.93 5.33
CA ASN A 57 -11.56 3.62 6.08
C ASN A 57 -10.60 2.86 5.16
N THR A 58 -9.30 2.97 5.42
CA THR A 58 -8.27 2.25 4.66
C THR A 58 -7.54 1.30 5.59
N LEU A 59 -7.43 0.04 5.18
CA LEU A 59 -6.89 -1.01 6.01
C LEU A 59 -5.73 -1.72 5.29
N PRO A 60 -4.67 -2.09 6.02
CA PRO A 60 -3.57 -2.87 5.44
C PRO A 60 -4.09 -4.23 5.00
N LEU A 61 -3.86 -4.57 3.73
CA LEU A 61 -4.13 -5.89 3.17
C LEU A 61 -2.84 -6.49 2.65
N CYS A 62 -2.50 -7.68 3.16
CA CYS A 62 -1.35 -8.47 2.71
C CYS A 62 -1.80 -9.88 2.34
N VAL A 63 -1.53 -10.30 1.11
CA VAL A 63 -1.89 -11.62 0.60
C VAL A 63 -0.69 -12.21 -0.12
N GLY A 64 -0.33 -13.46 0.20
CA GLY A 64 0.73 -14.17 -0.50
C GLY A 64 0.34 -14.46 -1.96
N VAL A 65 1.17 -14.02 -2.91
CA VAL A 65 0.87 -14.17 -4.33
C VAL A 65 1.45 -15.42 -4.97
N ALA A 66 2.63 -15.89 -4.56
CA ALA A 66 3.30 -17.11 -5.05
C ALA A 66 3.10 -17.41 -6.58
N SER A 67 3.23 -18.67 -6.99
CA SER A 67 2.89 -19.13 -8.36
C SER A 67 1.40 -19.53 -8.45
N ARG A 68 0.51 -18.65 -8.00
CA ARG A 68 -0.95 -18.89 -7.98
C ARG A 68 -1.60 -18.39 -9.27
N SER A 69 -2.76 -18.96 -9.62
CA SER A 69 -3.60 -18.38 -10.68
C SER A 69 -4.31 -17.12 -10.19
N LEU A 70 -4.79 -16.28 -11.12
CA LEU A 70 -5.56 -15.09 -10.74
C LEU A 70 -6.85 -15.45 -9.99
N LEU A 71 -7.48 -16.58 -10.33
CA LEU A 71 -8.66 -17.07 -9.63
C LEU A 71 -8.36 -17.41 -8.17
N GLN A 72 -7.28 -18.16 -7.92
CA GLN A 72 -6.85 -18.50 -6.55
C GLN A 72 -6.50 -17.24 -5.74
N LEU A 73 -5.87 -16.25 -6.38
CA LEU A 73 -5.59 -14.97 -5.74
C LEU A 73 -6.87 -14.20 -5.39
N ALA A 74 -7.89 -14.26 -6.24
CA ALA A 74 -9.18 -13.63 -5.97
C ALA A 74 -9.93 -14.30 -4.81
N GLU A 75 -9.88 -15.63 -4.71
CA GLU A 75 -10.44 -16.38 -3.58
C GLU A 75 -9.77 -15.97 -2.26
N LEU A 76 -8.44 -15.85 -2.26
CA LEU A 76 -7.67 -15.42 -1.09
C LEU A 76 -7.92 -13.96 -0.73
N ALA A 77 -8.01 -13.08 -1.72
CA ALA A 77 -8.34 -11.67 -1.52
C ALA A 77 -9.75 -11.52 -0.91
N TRP A 78 -10.72 -12.31 -1.40
CA TRP A 78 -12.07 -12.32 -0.83
C TRP A 78 -12.10 -12.86 0.60
N GLN A 79 -11.34 -13.92 0.88
CA GLN A 79 -11.21 -14.46 2.23
C GLN A 79 -10.59 -13.43 3.18
N ALA A 80 -9.49 -12.78 2.78
CA ALA A 80 -8.83 -11.75 3.58
C ALA A 80 -9.73 -10.53 3.83
N GLU A 81 -10.50 -10.08 2.83
CA GLU A 81 -11.49 -9.02 3.02
C GLU A 81 -12.58 -9.43 4.03
N ARG A 82 -13.03 -10.69 3.99
CA ARG A 82 -14.01 -11.22 4.95
C ARG A 82 -13.45 -11.33 6.36
N ASP A 83 -12.20 -11.75 6.52
CA ASP A 83 -11.54 -11.85 7.82
C ASP A 83 -11.30 -10.47 8.45
N MET A 84 -11.19 -9.44 7.63
CA MET A 84 -11.09 -8.04 8.07
C MET A 84 -12.45 -7.48 8.55
N MET A 85 -13.57 -8.10 8.18
CA MET A 85 -14.89 -7.68 8.64
C MET A 85 -14.99 -7.85 10.16
N GLY A 86 -15.52 -6.82 10.84
CA GLY A 86 -15.48 -6.71 12.30
C GLY A 86 -14.32 -5.89 12.84
N HIS A 87 -13.22 -5.76 12.08
CA HIS A 87 -12.09 -4.87 12.40
C HIS A 87 -12.03 -3.63 11.50
N HIS A 88 -12.83 -3.61 10.44
CA HIS A 88 -12.82 -2.58 9.41
C HIS A 88 -13.11 -1.13 9.84
N THR A 89 -13.54 -0.91 11.08
CA THR A 89 -13.73 0.42 11.68
C THR A 89 -12.50 0.89 12.48
N CYS A 90 -11.47 0.05 12.63
CA CYS A 90 -10.23 0.40 13.30
C CYS A 90 -9.48 1.46 12.50
N PRO A 91 -9.21 2.66 13.06
CA PRO A 91 -8.48 3.70 12.36
C PRO A 91 -7.06 3.25 11.98
N LEU A 92 -6.63 3.56 10.75
CA LEU A 92 -5.28 3.22 10.28
C LEU A 92 -4.18 3.72 11.24
N ALA A 93 -4.32 4.94 11.77
CA ALA A 93 -3.37 5.51 12.72
C ALA A 93 -3.22 4.69 14.01
N ASP A 94 -4.28 4.02 14.46
CA ASP A 94 -4.22 3.14 15.64
C ASP A 94 -3.46 1.85 15.31
N ILE A 95 -3.69 1.28 14.12
CA ILE A 95 -2.95 0.11 13.62
C ILE A 95 -1.46 0.42 13.48
N GLU A 96 -1.12 1.56 12.86
CA GLU A 96 0.26 2.03 12.69
C GLU A 96 0.96 2.22 14.04
N ARG A 97 0.26 2.83 15.00
CA ARG A 97 0.77 3.05 16.36
C ARG A 97 1.01 1.75 17.11
N GLU A 98 0.10 0.79 17.00
CA GLU A 98 0.23 -0.51 17.67
C GLU A 98 1.37 -1.35 17.08
N LEU A 99 1.55 -1.31 15.76
CA LEU A 99 2.66 -1.97 15.10
C LEU A 99 4.00 -1.24 15.32
N GLY A 100 3.97 0.06 15.60
CA GLY A 100 5.16 0.88 15.85
C GLY A 100 6.06 1.04 14.61
N ARG A 101 5.51 0.89 13.40
CA ARG A 101 6.27 0.84 12.13
C ARG A 101 6.07 2.08 11.24
N GLY A 102 5.38 3.12 11.70
CA GLY A 102 5.02 4.26 10.86
C GLY A 102 4.03 3.87 9.74
N PRO A 103 3.92 4.67 8.65
CA PRO A 103 3.05 4.36 7.52
C PRO A 103 3.36 3.00 6.90
N LEU A 104 2.33 2.16 6.80
CA LEU A 104 2.49 0.76 6.42
C LEU A 104 2.60 0.54 4.91
N PHE A 105 1.95 1.41 4.13
CA PHE A 105 1.85 1.33 2.68
C PHE A 105 1.66 2.72 2.09
N ASP A 106 2.05 2.88 0.82
CA ASP A 106 1.85 4.10 0.04
C ASP A 106 1.19 3.83 -1.33
N VAL A 107 0.76 2.58 -1.54
CA VAL A 107 -0.05 2.12 -2.66
C VAL A 107 -1.44 1.75 -2.16
N PHE A 108 -2.47 2.30 -2.80
CA PHE A 108 -3.86 2.15 -2.40
C PHE A 108 -4.68 1.47 -3.49
N PHE A 109 -5.59 0.59 -3.09
CA PHE A 109 -6.61 0.00 -3.94
C PHE A 109 -7.99 0.48 -3.52
N ASN A 110 -8.71 1.03 -4.49
CA ASN A 110 -10.08 1.49 -4.30
C ASN A 110 -11.01 0.87 -5.35
N TYR A 111 -12.19 0.44 -4.89
CA TYR A 111 -13.23 -0.09 -5.75
C TYR A 111 -14.56 0.57 -5.42
N THR A 112 -15.15 1.26 -6.39
CA THR A 112 -16.43 1.94 -6.25
C THR A 112 -17.50 1.27 -7.11
N LYS A 113 -18.64 0.96 -6.49
CA LYS A 113 -19.85 0.49 -7.17
C LYS A 113 -21.03 1.34 -6.71
N PHE A 114 -21.46 2.28 -7.53
CA PHE A 114 -22.66 3.06 -7.24
C PHE A 114 -23.92 2.24 -7.55
N HIS A 115 -24.82 2.13 -6.59
CA HIS A 115 -26.16 1.59 -6.81
C HIS A 115 -27.02 2.65 -7.52
N ARG A 116 -27.89 2.24 -8.45
CA ARG A 116 -28.88 3.15 -9.04
C ARG A 116 -29.70 3.79 -7.92
N LEU A 117 -29.81 5.11 -7.94
CA LEU A 117 -30.92 5.80 -7.29
C LEU A 117 -32.13 5.61 -8.20
N ASP A 118 -33.02 4.67 -7.88
CA ASP A 118 -34.26 4.47 -8.63
C ASP A 118 -35.20 5.66 -8.38
N GLY A 119 -35.12 6.65 -9.27
CA GLY A 119 -35.98 7.84 -9.32
C GLY A 119 -35.85 8.51 -10.70
N PRO A 120 -36.85 9.26 -11.18
CA PRO A 120 -36.78 9.90 -12.49
C PRO A 120 -35.54 10.79 -12.53
N VAL A 121 -34.56 10.40 -13.35
CA VAL A 121 -33.35 11.17 -13.60
C VAL A 121 -33.80 12.49 -14.22
N ARG A 122 -33.96 13.53 -13.40
CA ARG A 122 -33.84 14.90 -13.92
C ARG A 122 -32.45 14.94 -14.54
N HIS A 123 -32.38 15.25 -15.83
CA HIS A 123 -31.16 15.45 -16.61
C HIS A 123 -30.30 16.64 -16.11
N THR A 124 -30.03 16.69 -14.80
CA THR A 124 -29.25 17.72 -14.12
C THR A 124 -28.15 17.13 -13.24
N SER A 125 -28.05 15.80 -13.11
CA SER A 125 -26.86 15.18 -12.53
C SER A 125 -25.72 15.23 -13.55
N ARG A 126 -25.04 16.37 -13.61
CA ARG A 126 -23.75 16.49 -14.26
C ARG A 126 -22.75 15.78 -13.36
N SER A 127 -22.18 14.67 -13.82
CA SER A 127 -20.91 14.20 -13.26
C SER A 127 -19.95 15.37 -13.46
N VAL A 128 -19.54 16.00 -12.36
CA VAL A 128 -18.46 16.97 -12.42
C VAL A 128 -17.23 16.12 -12.61
N ASP A 129 -16.69 16.09 -13.83
CA ASP A 129 -15.32 15.65 -14.01
C ASP A 129 -14.48 16.56 -13.11
N GLY A 130 -13.99 16.01 -12.00
CA GLY A 130 -13.07 16.68 -11.10
C GLY A 130 -11.74 16.89 -11.82
N HIS A 131 -11.72 17.78 -12.81
CA HIS A 131 -10.50 18.21 -13.46
C HIS A 131 -9.67 19.00 -12.46
N GLY A 132 -8.48 18.47 -12.16
CA GLY A 132 -7.34 19.26 -11.75
C GLY A 132 -7.49 19.98 -10.43
N VAL A 133 -7.52 19.24 -9.33
CA VAL A 133 -6.89 19.74 -8.10
C VAL A 133 -5.60 18.95 -7.96
N SER A 134 -4.47 19.61 -8.21
CA SER A 134 -3.18 19.13 -7.73
C SER A 134 -3.25 19.19 -6.21
N SER A 135 -3.73 18.11 -5.60
CA SER A 135 -3.55 17.88 -4.18
C SER A 135 -2.13 17.35 -4.02
N ASP A 136 -1.36 17.93 -3.10
CA ASP A 136 -0.17 17.25 -2.57
C ASP A 136 -0.67 15.94 -1.95
N VAL A 137 -0.54 14.85 -2.70
CA VAL A 137 -1.06 13.54 -2.33
C VAL A 137 0.02 12.83 -1.54
N ALA A 138 -0.26 12.54 -0.27
CA ALA A 138 0.63 11.79 0.62
C ALA A 138 0.70 10.29 0.28
N PHE A 139 0.58 9.92 -1.00
CA PHE A 139 0.60 8.54 -1.49
C PHE A 139 1.44 8.42 -2.77
N CYS A 140 2.06 7.26 -2.98
CA CYS A 140 2.83 6.95 -4.19
C CYS A 140 1.88 6.70 -5.37
N LEU A 141 0.87 5.86 -5.15
CA LEU A 141 -0.02 5.36 -6.17
C LEU A 141 -1.40 5.04 -5.58
N THR A 142 -2.45 5.47 -6.26
CA THR A 142 -3.82 4.98 -6.05
C THR A 142 -4.31 4.30 -7.32
N VAL A 143 -4.86 3.11 -7.14
CA VAL A 143 -5.46 2.28 -8.18
C VAL A 143 -6.96 2.25 -7.96
N ASP A 144 -7.69 2.98 -8.80
CA ASP A 144 -9.13 3.10 -8.74
C ASP A 144 -9.81 2.23 -9.80
N PHE A 145 -10.74 1.39 -9.36
CA PHE A 145 -11.68 0.70 -10.22
C PHE A 145 -13.11 1.17 -9.93
N GLU A 146 -13.82 1.62 -10.96
CA GLU A 146 -15.21 2.05 -10.84
C GLU A 146 -16.10 1.21 -11.74
N ALA A 147 -17.05 0.48 -11.15
CA ALA A 147 -18.08 -0.23 -11.88
C ALA A 147 -19.17 0.76 -12.31
N VAL A 148 -19.25 1.05 -13.61
CA VAL A 148 -20.22 2.01 -14.15
C VAL A 148 -21.65 1.45 -13.97
N PRO A 149 -22.63 2.24 -13.47
CA PRO A 149 -23.98 1.73 -13.18
C PRO A 149 -24.83 1.38 -14.42
N VAL A 150 -24.53 2.00 -15.56
CA VAL A 150 -25.37 1.94 -16.78
C VAL A 150 -24.70 1.14 -17.91
N SER A 151 -23.39 0.95 -17.86
CA SER A 151 -22.65 0.09 -18.80
C SER A 151 -22.06 -1.12 -18.07
N GLU A 152 -21.71 -2.15 -18.85
CA GLU A 152 -20.97 -3.30 -18.31
C GLU A 152 -19.47 -2.99 -18.10
N GLU A 153 -19.09 -1.72 -18.29
CA GLU A 153 -17.71 -1.27 -18.24
C GLU A 153 -17.22 -1.10 -16.79
N VAL A 154 -15.91 -1.25 -16.65
CA VAL A 154 -15.17 -0.90 -15.45
C VAL A 154 -14.18 0.17 -15.86
N ARG A 155 -14.27 1.35 -15.23
CA ARG A 155 -13.27 2.40 -15.40
C ARG A 155 -12.08 2.08 -14.50
N PHE A 156 -10.88 2.12 -15.05
CA PHE A 156 -9.62 1.91 -14.37
C PHE A 156 -8.82 3.22 -14.41
N THR A 157 -8.32 3.67 -13.27
CA THR A 157 -7.55 4.93 -13.17
C THR A 157 -6.35 4.74 -12.24
N LEU A 158 -5.20 5.25 -12.70
CA LEU A 158 -3.98 5.32 -11.92
C LEU A 158 -3.72 6.79 -11.56
N GLN A 159 -3.70 7.09 -10.26
CA GLN A 159 -3.30 8.39 -9.74
C GLN A 159 -1.97 8.22 -9.03
N TYR A 160 -0.97 9.04 -9.36
CA TYR A 160 0.40 8.81 -8.87
C TYR A 160 1.16 10.11 -8.64
N ASP A 161 2.16 10.02 -7.76
CA ASP A 161 3.13 11.09 -7.55
C ASP A 161 4.23 11.04 -8.62
N ARG A 162 4.26 12.06 -9.48
CA ARG A 162 5.24 12.20 -10.58
C ARG A 162 6.68 12.41 -10.11
N GLN A 163 6.89 12.79 -8.85
CA GLN A 163 8.22 12.89 -8.27
C GLN A 163 8.79 11.51 -7.89
N ARG A 164 7.90 10.54 -7.63
CA ARG A 164 8.26 9.19 -7.17
C ARG A 164 8.14 8.14 -8.28
N LEU A 165 7.21 8.32 -9.22
CA LEU A 165 6.96 7.42 -10.35
C LEU A 165 6.95 8.21 -11.66
N ASP A 166 7.89 7.88 -12.55
CA ASP A 166 7.93 8.45 -13.88
C ASP A 166 6.85 7.87 -14.81
N GLU A 167 6.60 8.57 -15.92
CA GLU A 167 5.56 8.19 -16.88
C GLU A 167 5.83 6.84 -17.56
N HIS A 168 7.10 6.47 -17.77
CA HIS A 168 7.45 5.21 -18.43
C HIS A 168 7.08 4.03 -17.55
N ARG A 169 7.37 4.12 -16.25
CA ARG A 169 7.02 3.12 -15.25
C ARG A 169 5.49 2.99 -15.10
N ILE A 170 4.77 4.11 -15.06
CA ILE A 170 3.30 4.08 -15.01
C ILE A 170 2.70 3.46 -16.27
N ALA A 171 3.24 3.76 -17.46
CA ALA A 171 2.78 3.16 -18.71
C ALA A 171 3.02 1.64 -18.74
N ALA A 172 4.19 1.19 -18.28
CA ALA A 172 4.50 -0.24 -18.16
C ALA A 172 3.55 -0.94 -17.17
N MET A 173 3.30 -0.31 -16.02
CA MET A 173 2.36 -0.83 -15.02
C MET A 173 0.93 -0.88 -15.57
N ALA A 174 0.47 0.16 -16.28
CA ALA A 174 -0.85 0.18 -16.92
C ALA A 174 -1.00 -0.94 -17.96
N HIS A 175 0.01 -1.18 -18.80
CA HIS A 175 0.03 -2.33 -19.71
C HIS A 175 -0.06 -3.64 -18.93
N ARG A 176 0.65 -3.76 -17.81
CA ARG A 176 0.62 -4.99 -17.01
C ARG A 176 -0.74 -5.24 -16.38
N TYR A 177 -1.40 -4.21 -15.84
CA TYR A 177 -2.79 -4.30 -15.40
C TYR A 177 -3.70 -4.80 -16.52
N THR A 178 -3.65 -4.17 -17.70
CA THR A 178 -4.48 -4.57 -18.85
C THR A 178 -4.26 -6.04 -19.23
N SER A 179 -3.02 -6.48 -19.40
CA SER A 179 -2.72 -7.87 -19.76
C SER A 179 -3.22 -8.88 -18.72
N LEU A 180 -3.15 -8.56 -17.42
CA LEU A 180 -3.67 -9.45 -16.38
C LEU A 180 -5.21 -9.42 -16.30
N LEU A 181 -5.84 -8.28 -16.58
CA LEU A 181 -7.31 -8.17 -16.69
C LEU A 181 -7.84 -8.99 -17.89
N GLU A 182 -7.10 -9.02 -19.00
CA GLU A 182 -7.39 -9.88 -20.16
C GLU A 182 -7.21 -11.37 -19.79
N ALA A 183 -6.08 -11.72 -19.16
CA ALA A 183 -5.83 -13.10 -18.73
C ALA A 183 -6.86 -13.61 -17.71
N LEU A 184 -7.38 -12.73 -16.85
CA LEU A 184 -8.46 -13.03 -15.91
C LEU A 184 -9.76 -13.45 -16.61
N VAL A 185 -10.02 -12.94 -17.82
CA VAL A 185 -11.20 -13.29 -18.61
C VAL A 185 -10.96 -14.54 -19.44
N GLU A 186 -9.77 -14.68 -20.03
CA GLU A 186 -9.47 -15.76 -20.97
C GLU A 186 -9.04 -17.06 -20.28
N THR A 187 -8.17 -16.96 -19.27
CA THR A 187 -7.53 -18.11 -18.61
C THR A 187 -7.38 -17.92 -17.08
N PRO A 188 -8.47 -17.65 -16.33
CA PRO A 188 -8.41 -17.29 -14.90
C PRO A 188 -7.73 -18.32 -14.00
N SER A 189 -7.80 -19.60 -14.39
CA SER A 189 -7.24 -20.74 -13.64
C SER A 189 -5.80 -21.09 -14.03
N ALA A 190 -5.24 -20.45 -15.06
CA ALA A 190 -3.85 -20.72 -15.46
C ALA A 190 -2.88 -20.20 -14.39
N PRO A 191 -1.88 -21.01 -13.99
CA PRO A 191 -0.88 -20.56 -13.02
C PRO A 191 -0.03 -19.44 -13.63
N LEU A 192 0.18 -18.38 -12.85
CA LEU A 192 1.08 -17.30 -13.22
C LEU A 192 2.55 -17.71 -12.98
N PRO A 193 3.50 -17.16 -13.74
CA PRO A 193 4.91 -17.36 -13.47
C PRO A 193 5.25 -16.88 -12.04
N PRO A 194 6.27 -17.48 -11.38
CA PRO A 194 6.71 -17.02 -10.08
C PRO A 194 7.08 -15.52 -10.14
N VAL A 195 6.80 -14.80 -9.05
CA VAL A 195 7.30 -13.43 -8.89
C VAL A 195 8.81 -13.52 -8.69
N GLU A 196 9.58 -12.97 -9.62
CA GLU A 196 11.02 -12.83 -9.47
C GLU A 196 11.29 -11.79 -8.39
N ARG A 197 12.06 -12.16 -7.35
CA ARG A 197 12.55 -11.18 -6.37
C ARG A 197 13.47 -10.22 -7.12
N THR A 198 13.09 -8.95 -7.18
CA THR A 198 13.95 -7.93 -7.77
C THR A 198 15.14 -7.71 -6.85
N ALA A 199 16.35 -7.74 -7.42
CA ALA A 199 17.58 -7.41 -6.69
C ALA A 199 17.51 -6.00 -6.07
N ALA A 200 16.67 -5.10 -6.60
CA ALA A 200 16.45 -3.76 -6.06
C ALA A 200 15.77 -3.73 -4.67
N ALA A 201 14.79 -4.62 -4.42
CA ALA A 201 14.16 -4.75 -3.11
C ALA A 201 15.11 -5.36 -2.08
N ASP A 202 15.98 -6.29 -2.54
CA ASP A 202 17.08 -6.82 -1.76
C ASP A 202 18.19 -5.75 -1.56
N ASP A 203 18.50 -4.89 -2.52
CA ASP A 203 19.57 -3.88 -2.46
C ASP A 203 19.24 -2.71 -1.51
N GLU A 204 18.01 -2.20 -1.50
CA GLU A 204 17.64 -1.14 -0.55
C GLU A 204 17.55 -1.67 0.89
N HIS A 205 16.95 -2.85 1.10
CA HIS A 205 16.85 -3.45 2.43
C HIS A 205 18.17 -4.02 2.95
N ALA A 206 19.03 -4.56 2.09
CA ALA A 206 20.36 -5.08 2.46
C ALA A 206 21.39 -3.97 2.72
N ALA A 207 21.23 -2.78 2.11
CA ALA A 207 22.14 -1.66 2.34
C ALA A 207 21.93 -0.93 3.67
N TRP A 208 20.73 -1.00 4.27
CA TRP A 208 20.42 -0.28 5.51
C TRP A 208 21.26 -0.66 6.73
N PRO A 209 21.54 -1.95 7.03
CA PRO A 209 22.49 -2.32 8.07
C PRO A 209 23.82 -1.55 7.96
N GLU A 210 24.45 -1.59 6.79
CA GLU A 210 25.74 -0.94 6.57
C GLU A 210 25.66 0.59 6.67
N ARG A 211 24.60 1.20 6.11
CA ARG A 211 24.39 2.67 6.19
C ARG A 211 24.15 3.13 7.62
N VAL A 212 23.32 2.40 8.38
CA VAL A 212 23.05 2.70 9.80
C VAL A 212 24.33 2.54 10.62
N ALA A 213 25.08 1.46 10.42
CA ALA A 213 26.36 1.26 11.09
C ALA A 213 27.38 2.36 10.76
N HIS A 214 27.41 2.83 9.51
CA HIS A 214 28.29 3.92 9.08
C HIS A 214 27.95 5.25 9.76
N ILE A 215 26.67 5.65 9.77
CA ILE A 215 26.21 6.88 10.45
C ILE A 215 26.50 6.77 11.96
N TRP A 216 26.22 5.61 12.54
CA TRP A 216 26.48 5.31 13.95
C TRP A 216 27.95 5.50 14.30
N GLN A 217 28.85 4.85 13.58
CA GLN A 217 30.29 4.90 13.81
C GLN A 217 30.83 6.32 13.63
N ARG A 218 30.35 7.05 12.62
CA ARG A 218 30.77 8.43 12.38
C ARG A 218 30.37 9.38 13.50
N LEU A 219 29.22 9.15 14.15
CA LEU A 219 28.71 10.02 15.22
C LEU A 219 29.27 9.67 16.60
N THR A 220 29.42 8.38 16.90
CA THR A 220 29.83 7.88 18.23
C THR A 220 31.33 7.54 18.31
N GLY A 221 31.99 7.35 17.16
CA GLY A 221 33.37 6.86 17.08
C GLY A 221 33.50 5.34 17.15
N ALA A 222 32.43 4.61 17.45
CA ALA A 222 32.44 3.15 17.59
C ALA A 222 31.41 2.50 16.66
N ALA A 223 31.80 1.44 15.96
CA ALA A 223 30.85 0.65 15.17
C ALA A 223 29.97 -0.21 16.10
N PRO A 224 28.69 -0.45 15.75
CA PRO A 224 27.87 -1.40 16.49
C PRO A 224 28.44 -2.81 16.33
N GLY A 225 28.77 -3.48 17.43
CA GLY A 225 29.42 -4.81 17.40
C GLY A 225 28.43 -5.96 17.21
N THR A 226 27.21 -5.81 17.71
CA THR A 226 26.12 -6.79 17.61
C THR A 226 24.76 -6.09 17.42
N PRO A 227 23.70 -6.78 16.97
CA PRO A 227 22.35 -6.22 16.91
C PRO A 227 21.82 -5.66 18.24
N GLU A 228 22.32 -6.16 19.38
CA GLU A 228 21.91 -5.70 20.71
C GLU A 228 22.70 -4.48 21.21
N SER A 229 23.69 -4.01 20.44
CA SER A 229 24.50 -2.85 20.83
C SER A 229 23.63 -1.61 20.96
N ASP A 230 23.67 -0.95 22.12
CA ASP A 230 22.89 0.26 22.41
C ASP A 230 23.66 1.52 22.04
N PHE A 231 22.97 2.48 21.42
CA PHE A 231 23.53 3.75 20.96
C PHE A 231 24.16 4.57 22.08
N PHE A 232 23.56 4.56 23.26
CA PHE A 232 24.02 5.38 24.39
C PHE A 232 25.15 4.71 25.17
N ASP A 233 25.22 3.38 25.16
CA ASP A 233 26.26 2.62 25.87
C ASP A 233 27.65 2.81 25.23
N VAL A 234 27.71 3.18 23.94
CA VAL A 234 28.96 3.42 23.20
C VAL A 234 29.30 4.92 23.05
N GLY A 235 28.77 5.76 23.93
CA GLY A 235 29.06 7.20 23.95
C GLY A 235 28.11 8.06 23.10
N GLY A 236 27.01 7.49 22.61
CA GLY A 236 25.91 8.26 22.04
C GLY A 236 25.24 9.18 23.07
N THR A 237 24.72 10.32 22.60
CA THR A 237 23.97 11.28 23.42
C THR A 237 22.69 11.68 22.69
N SER A 238 21.73 12.32 23.38
CA SER A 238 20.51 12.81 22.72
C SER A 238 20.78 13.80 21.58
N LEU A 239 21.88 14.56 21.65
CA LEU A 239 22.31 15.44 20.57
C LEU A 239 22.84 14.64 19.36
N LEU A 240 23.58 13.56 19.60
CA LEU A 240 24.02 12.66 18.53
C LEU A 240 22.87 11.85 17.94
N ALA A 241 21.88 11.46 18.74
CA ALA A 241 20.64 10.84 18.26
C ALA A 241 19.87 11.79 17.33
N LEU A 242 19.72 13.07 17.72
CA LEU A 242 19.11 14.09 16.87
C LEU A 242 19.88 14.28 15.55
N ARG A 243 21.22 14.30 15.61
CA ARG A 243 22.07 14.37 14.41
C ARG A 243 21.96 13.11 13.53
N PHE A 244 21.77 11.94 14.13
CA PHE A 244 21.55 10.69 13.41
C PHE A 244 20.26 10.79 12.58
N VAL A 245 19.16 11.15 13.23
CA VAL A 245 17.86 11.33 12.59
C VAL A 245 17.91 12.42 11.51
N ALA A 246 18.57 13.54 11.78
CA ALA A 246 18.77 14.59 10.77
C ALA A 246 19.59 14.09 9.57
N THR A 247 20.63 13.28 9.80
CA THR A 247 21.43 12.67 8.73
C THR A 247 20.59 11.75 7.85
N LEU A 248 19.74 10.91 8.46
CA LEU A 248 18.83 10.03 7.71
C LEU A 248 17.93 10.83 6.77
N ARG A 249 17.37 11.92 7.28
CA ARG A 249 16.52 12.82 6.50
C ARG A 249 17.31 13.51 5.38
N ASP A 250 18.43 14.12 5.72
CA ASP A 250 19.17 14.99 4.78
C ASP A 250 19.91 14.20 3.69
N GLN A 251 20.43 13.00 4.00
CA GLN A 251 21.21 12.19 3.06
C GLN A 251 20.40 11.14 2.33
N TYR A 252 19.33 10.63 2.95
CA TYR A 252 18.58 9.50 2.43
C TYR A 252 17.09 9.77 2.31
N GLY A 253 16.64 10.98 2.65
CA GLY A 253 15.22 11.32 2.66
C GLY A 253 14.43 10.53 3.70
N ILE A 254 15.05 9.91 4.70
CA ILE A 254 14.32 9.09 5.68
C ILE A 254 14.02 9.89 6.95
N THR A 255 12.74 10.10 7.23
CA THR A 255 12.24 10.77 8.43
C THR A 255 11.94 9.75 9.52
N VAL A 256 12.58 9.93 10.66
CA VAL A 256 12.39 9.14 11.89
C VAL A 256 12.11 10.13 13.02
N GLU A 257 11.12 9.88 13.87
CA GLU A 257 10.90 10.72 15.04
C GLU A 257 11.94 10.41 16.12
N LEU A 258 12.42 11.43 16.84
CA LEU A 258 13.41 11.23 17.91
C LEU A 258 12.88 10.31 19.02
N GLY A 259 11.57 10.32 19.27
CA GLY A 259 10.91 9.41 20.21
C GLY A 259 11.02 7.94 19.79
N ASP A 260 10.89 7.65 18.49
CA ASP A 260 11.02 6.30 17.95
C ASP A 260 12.45 5.82 17.96
N PHE A 261 13.40 6.70 17.62
CA PHE A 261 14.83 6.42 17.74
C PHE A 261 15.18 5.97 19.17
N ASN A 262 14.71 6.71 20.18
CA ASN A 262 15.00 6.41 21.58
C ASN A 262 14.40 5.07 22.03
N ARG A 263 13.22 4.68 21.51
CA ARG A 263 12.63 3.36 21.75
C ARG A 263 13.43 2.25 21.07
N ALA A 264 13.90 2.50 19.85
CA ALA A 264 14.62 1.55 19.02
C ALA A 264 16.15 1.59 19.20
N ARG A 265 16.68 2.22 20.26
CA ARG A 265 18.11 2.57 20.49
C ARG A 265 19.17 1.47 20.31
N ARG A 266 18.77 0.21 20.12
CA ARG A 266 19.67 -0.90 19.76
C ARG A 266 19.86 -0.98 18.26
N TYR A 267 21.07 -1.31 17.82
CA TYR A 267 21.43 -1.33 16.40
C TYR A 267 20.45 -2.13 15.51
N GLY A 268 20.07 -3.35 15.90
CA GLY A 268 19.12 -4.15 15.13
C GLY A 268 17.73 -3.50 15.01
N ALA A 269 17.23 -2.94 16.12
CA ALA A 269 15.94 -2.24 16.13
C ALA A 269 16.00 -0.92 15.35
N LEU A 270 17.14 -0.22 15.35
CA LEU A 270 17.36 0.98 14.55
C LEU A 270 17.39 0.68 13.05
N VAL A 271 18.01 -0.43 12.63
CA VAL A 271 17.99 -0.87 11.22
C VAL A 271 16.56 -1.13 10.77
N GLU A 272 15.75 -1.83 11.57
CA GLU A 272 14.34 -2.05 11.27
C GLU A 272 13.55 -0.73 11.24
N LEU A 273 13.79 0.17 12.19
CA LEU A 273 13.14 1.47 12.22
C LEU A 273 13.42 2.28 10.95
N VAL A 274 14.66 2.25 10.45
CA VAL A 274 15.05 2.99 9.24
C VAL A 274 14.50 2.33 7.97
N ARG A 275 14.44 0.99 7.92
CA ARG A 275 13.79 0.25 6.81
C ARG A 275 12.32 0.62 6.65
N HIS A 276 11.66 1.00 7.74
CA HIS A 276 10.26 1.43 7.75
C HIS A 276 10.09 2.95 7.89
N GLY A 277 11.18 3.72 7.85
CA GLY A 277 11.16 5.16 7.99
C GLY A 277 10.51 5.84 6.78
N ARG A 278 9.84 6.97 7.03
CA ARG A 278 9.08 7.69 5.99
C ARG A 278 10.02 8.38 5.00
N GLN A 279 9.69 8.40 3.72
CA GLN A 279 10.32 9.34 2.79
C GLN A 279 9.89 10.78 3.14
N ALA A 280 10.86 11.67 3.32
CA ALA A 280 10.66 13.08 3.61
C ALA A 280 10.10 13.76 2.34
N PRO A 281 9.05 14.57 2.45
CA PRO A 281 8.65 15.43 1.34
C PRO A 281 9.79 16.41 1.03
N THR A 282 10.15 16.51 -0.25
CA THR A 282 11.19 17.40 -0.77
C THR A 282 10.82 18.88 -0.65
#